data_AF-A0A1H4ZA76-F1
#
_entry.id   AF-A0A1H4ZA76-F1
#
_cell.length_a   1.000
_cell.length_b   1.000
_cell.length_c   1.000
_cell.angle_alpha   90.00
_cell.angle_beta   90.00
_cell.angle_gamma   90.00
#
_symmetry.space_group_name_H-M   'P 1'
#
loop_
_entity.id
_entity.type
_entity.pdbx_description
1 polymer ?
#
loop_
_entity_poly.entity_id
_entity_poly.type
_entity_poly.pdbx_seq_one_letter_code
_entity_poly.pdbx_strand_id
1 'polypeptide(L)'
;MDFDEYSTAYLLYAPAKNPQGWNLDLAAFGQALDDAFPEVRYRQEDGHSARLSFWVMTAEGEEFDGFADNESRDTIALSSTTVDEAASFILWLRDAYLPAPDLIRFTSELAYERDIDTDWRIPAGGDHERVADELKQHLQVVVGG
;
A
#
# COMPACT_ATOMS: atom_id res chain seq x y z
N MET A 1 -21.98 -5.35 5.65
CA MET A 1 -20.57 -5.70 5.50
C MET A 1 -19.83 -4.67 6.30
N ASP A 2 -19.22 -5.12 7.38
CA ASP A 2 -18.47 -4.28 8.30
C ASP A 2 -17.05 -4.18 7.75
N PHE A 3 -16.75 -3.07 7.06
CA PHE A 3 -15.46 -2.91 6.37
C PHE A 3 -14.28 -2.74 7.33
N ASP A 4 -14.55 -2.37 8.58
CA ASP A 4 -13.57 -2.28 9.66
C ASP A 4 -12.94 -3.65 9.99
N GLU A 5 -13.71 -4.73 9.92
CA GLU A 5 -13.24 -6.10 10.19
C GLU A 5 -12.91 -6.88 8.89
N TYR A 6 -13.12 -6.25 7.73
CA TYR A 6 -12.89 -6.89 6.44
C TYR A 6 -11.42 -6.77 6.02
N SER A 7 -10.77 -7.92 5.91
CA SER A 7 -9.41 -8.05 5.40
C SER A 7 -9.43 -8.31 3.88
N THR A 8 -8.60 -7.57 3.14
CA THR A 8 -8.43 -7.72 1.69
C THR A 8 -7.02 -7.32 1.28
N ALA A 9 -6.63 -7.55 0.02
CA ALA A 9 -5.39 -7.02 -0.51
C ALA A 9 -5.60 -5.65 -1.17
N TYR A 10 -4.60 -4.78 -1.02
CA TYR A 10 -4.53 -3.48 -1.67
C TYR A 10 -3.28 -3.40 -2.53
N LEU A 11 -3.43 -2.95 -3.77
CA LEU A 11 -2.29 -2.65 -4.64
C LEU A 11 -2.16 -1.14 -4.74
N LEU A 12 -1.11 -0.61 -4.12
CA LEU A 12 -0.69 0.79 -4.21
C LEU A 12 0.25 0.96 -5.40
N TYR A 13 0.13 2.06 -6.13
CA TYR A 13 0.93 2.28 -7.32
C TYR A 13 1.13 3.76 -7.66
N ALA A 14 2.25 4.09 -8.30
CA ALA A 14 2.51 5.43 -8.82
C ALA A 14 1.56 5.78 -9.98
N PRO A 15 1.23 7.05 -10.28
CA PRO A 15 0.21 7.36 -11.29
C PRO A 15 0.65 6.92 -12.71
N ALA A 16 -0.27 6.47 -13.56
CA ALA A 16 0.09 5.91 -14.89
C ALA A 16 0.86 6.91 -15.79
N LYS A 17 0.61 8.21 -15.63
CA LYS A 17 1.34 9.29 -16.31
C LYS A 17 2.80 9.43 -15.88
N ASN A 18 3.16 8.88 -14.72
CA ASN A 18 4.51 8.88 -14.16
C ASN A 18 4.75 7.57 -13.39
N PRO A 19 4.95 6.44 -14.09
CA PRO A 19 4.97 5.10 -13.50
C PRO A 19 6.14 4.88 -12.54
N GLN A 20 7.20 5.68 -12.63
CA GLN A 20 8.39 5.65 -11.78
C GLN A 20 8.42 6.87 -10.85
N GLY A 21 7.25 7.43 -10.54
CA GLY A 21 7.11 8.69 -9.82
C GLY A 21 7.45 8.63 -8.34
N TRP A 22 7.51 7.44 -7.75
CA TRP A 22 7.93 7.26 -6.37
C TRP A 22 9.45 7.21 -6.24
N ASN A 23 10.17 6.91 -7.34
CA ASN A 23 11.59 6.58 -7.34
C ASN A 23 11.87 5.42 -6.36
N LEU A 24 11.06 4.37 -6.45
CA LEU A 24 11.11 3.23 -5.53
C LEU A 24 12.44 2.49 -5.70
N ASP A 25 13.34 2.65 -4.74
CA ASP A 25 14.55 1.85 -4.59
C ASP A 25 14.29 0.77 -3.53
N LEU A 26 14.36 -0.50 -3.93
CA LEU A 26 14.01 -1.62 -3.05
C LEU A 26 14.98 -1.77 -1.88
N ALA A 27 16.26 -1.46 -2.05
CA ALA A 27 17.21 -1.50 -0.95
C ALA A 27 16.94 -0.37 0.05
N ALA A 28 16.69 0.84 -0.44
CA ALA A 28 16.30 1.97 0.41
C ALA A 28 14.93 1.75 1.08
N PHE A 29 13.99 1.09 0.39
CA PHE A 29 12.70 0.71 0.94
C PHE A 29 12.84 -0.28 2.10
N GLY A 30 13.62 -1.35 1.92
CA GLY A 30 13.92 -2.30 2.99
C GLY A 30 14.52 -1.61 4.23
N GLN A 31 15.49 -0.71 4.02
CA GLN A 31 16.07 0.07 5.12
C GLN A 31 15.05 1.00 5.78
N ALA A 32 14.18 1.66 5.00
CA ALA A 32 13.15 2.52 5.55
C ALA A 32 12.13 1.74 6.40
N LEU A 33 11.83 0.49 6.04
CA LEU A 33 11.02 -0.40 6.87
C LEU A 33 11.75 -0.68 8.21
N ASP A 34 13.02 -1.09 8.17
CA ASP A 34 13.84 -1.35 9.38
C ASP A 34 13.88 -0.13 10.33
N ASP A 35 13.94 1.08 9.78
CA ASP A 35 14.00 2.30 10.57
C ASP A 35 12.63 2.71 11.18
N ALA A 36 11.53 2.28 10.56
CA ALA A 36 10.18 2.71 10.92
C ALA A 36 9.43 1.72 11.81
N PHE A 37 9.67 0.41 11.65
CA PHE A 37 8.92 -0.64 12.31
C PHE A 37 9.80 -1.45 13.27
N PRO A 38 9.28 -1.87 14.44
CA PRO A 38 10.07 -2.58 15.44
C PRO A 38 10.50 -3.99 15.03
N GLU A 39 9.69 -4.70 14.24
CA GLU A 39 10.05 -6.00 13.70
C GLU A 39 9.81 -6.04 12.19
N VAL A 40 10.86 -6.34 11.44
CA VAL A 40 10.86 -6.30 9.97
C VAL A 40 11.56 -7.53 9.43
N ARG A 41 10.99 -8.11 8.37
CA ARG A 41 11.61 -9.16 7.58
C ARG A 41 11.35 -8.86 6.12
N TYR A 42 12.39 -8.65 5.33
CA TYR A 42 12.26 -8.56 3.88
C TYR A 42 13.26 -9.47 3.18
N ARG A 43 12.91 -9.85 1.96
CA ARG A 43 13.73 -10.65 1.07
C ARG A 43 13.52 -10.19 -0.37
N GLN A 44 14.63 -10.02 -1.08
CA GLN A 44 14.59 -9.85 -2.52
C GLN A 44 14.27 -11.19 -3.19
N GLU A 45 13.30 -11.23 -4.09
CA GLU A 45 12.86 -12.49 -4.70
C GLU A 45 13.93 -13.08 -5.63
N ASP A 46 14.24 -14.37 -5.45
CA ASP A 46 15.21 -15.08 -6.28
C ASP A 46 14.77 -15.07 -7.75
N GLY A 47 15.60 -14.51 -8.63
CA GLY A 47 15.31 -14.38 -10.06
C GLY A 47 14.48 -13.14 -10.44
N HIS A 48 13.99 -12.36 -9.48
CA HIS A 48 13.26 -11.11 -9.68
C HIS A 48 13.89 -9.98 -8.85
N SER A 49 15.01 -9.42 -9.33
CA SER A 49 15.72 -8.35 -8.63
C SER A 49 14.90 -7.06 -8.46
N ALA A 50 13.85 -6.90 -9.26
CA ALA A 50 12.92 -5.78 -9.22
C ALA A 50 11.74 -6.00 -8.26
N ARG A 51 11.82 -7.02 -7.39
CA ARG A 51 10.81 -7.30 -6.37
C ARG A 51 11.42 -7.64 -5.00
N LEU A 52 10.81 -7.07 -3.96
CA LEU A 52 11.14 -7.29 -2.56
C LEU A 52 9.87 -7.64 -1.80
N SER A 53 9.80 -8.87 -1.28
CA SER A 53 8.73 -9.30 -0.39
C SER A 53 9.08 -8.87 1.03
N PHE A 54 8.10 -8.34 1.76
CA PHE A 54 8.29 -7.85 3.12
C PHE A 54 7.16 -8.32 4.03
N TRP A 55 7.53 -8.45 5.29
CA TRP A 55 6.63 -8.62 6.41
C TRP A 55 7.11 -7.67 7.51
N VAL A 56 6.19 -6.92 8.11
CA VAL A 56 6.50 -6.01 9.22
C VAL A 56 5.45 -6.12 10.32
N MET A 57 5.86 -5.85 11.56
CA MET A 57 4.96 -5.76 12.71
C MET A 57 5.08 -4.37 13.33
N THR A 58 3.95 -3.74 13.65
CA THR A 58 3.92 -2.44 14.32
C THR A 58 4.17 -2.56 15.82
N ALA A 59 4.44 -1.43 16.49
CA ALA A 59 4.54 -1.41 17.94
C ALA A 59 3.21 -1.72 18.65
N GLU A 60 2.09 -1.57 17.93
CA GLU A 60 0.73 -1.86 18.40
C GLU A 60 0.33 -3.32 18.14
N GLY A 61 1.18 -4.08 17.45
CA GLY A 61 1.01 -5.52 17.19
C GLY A 61 0.28 -5.84 15.89
N GLU A 62 0.09 -4.87 15.00
CA GLU A 62 -0.47 -5.09 13.67
C GLU A 62 0.58 -5.72 12.75
N GLU A 63 0.16 -6.64 11.88
CA GLU A 63 1.04 -7.34 10.95
C GLU A 63 0.72 -6.94 9.50
N PHE A 64 1.76 -6.60 8.76
CA PHE A 64 1.66 -6.32 7.33
C PHE A 64 2.51 -7.33 6.56
N ASP A 65 1.91 -7.95 5.54
CA ASP A 65 2.61 -8.78 4.57
C ASP A 65 2.40 -8.18 3.18
N GLY A 66 3.42 -8.25 2.33
CA GLY A 66 3.34 -7.61 1.03
C GLY A 66 4.58 -7.76 0.17
N PHE A 67 4.56 -7.08 -0.97
CA PHE A 67 5.74 -6.94 -1.81
C PHE A 67 5.81 -5.55 -2.42
N ALA A 68 7.03 -5.06 -2.62
CA ALA A 68 7.34 -3.88 -3.40
C ALA A 68 7.93 -4.33 -4.74
N ASP A 69 7.51 -3.70 -5.83
CA ASP A 69 7.96 -3.98 -7.18
C ASP A 69 8.17 -2.68 -7.96
N ASN A 70 9.29 -2.59 -8.67
CA ASN A 70 9.66 -1.40 -9.46
C ASN A 70 9.99 -1.73 -10.92
N GLU A 71 9.64 -2.93 -11.42
CA GLU A 71 10.05 -3.39 -12.75
C GLU A 71 9.43 -2.55 -13.87
N SER A 72 8.10 -2.41 -13.82
CA SER A 72 7.33 -1.67 -14.83
C SER A 72 6.76 -0.37 -14.27
N ARG A 73 6.37 -0.40 -13.01
CA ARG A 73 5.70 0.69 -12.29
C ARG A 73 6.07 0.54 -10.82
N ASP A 74 6.29 1.65 -10.14
CA ASP A 74 6.44 1.64 -8.70
C ASP A 74 5.13 1.17 -8.08
N THR A 75 5.18 0.01 -7.45
CA THR A 75 4.02 -0.64 -6.83
C THR A 75 4.39 -1.25 -5.49
N ILE A 76 3.44 -1.19 -4.56
CA ILE A 76 3.50 -1.89 -3.29
C ILE A 76 2.16 -2.58 -3.10
N ALA A 77 2.18 -3.90 -2.91
CA ALA A 77 1.00 -4.66 -2.53
C ALA A 77 1.00 -4.92 -1.02
N LEU A 78 -0.15 -4.75 -0.40
CA LEU A 78 -0.45 -5.17 0.97
C LEU A 78 -1.42 -6.34 0.89
N SER A 79 -1.11 -7.42 1.60
CA SER A 79 -1.87 -8.67 1.60
C SER A 79 -2.63 -8.82 2.91
N SER A 80 -3.89 -9.26 2.83
CA SER A 80 -4.69 -9.63 4.00
C SER A 80 -4.70 -8.57 5.12
N THR A 81 -4.98 -7.33 4.75
CA THR A 81 -4.94 -6.17 5.64
C THR A 81 -6.33 -5.57 5.80
N THR A 82 -6.70 -5.19 7.03
CA THR A 82 -7.93 -4.43 7.32
C THR A 82 -7.78 -2.97 6.89
N VAL A 83 -8.87 -2.21 6.87
CA VAL A 83 -8.81 -0.78 6.51
C VAL A 83 -7.87 0.01 7.43
N ASP A 84 -7.96 -0.23 8.74
CA ASP A 84 -7.22 0.52 9.76
C ASP A 84 -5.71 0.28 9.62
N GLU A 85 -5.34 -0.99 9.55
CA GLU A 85 -3.98 -1.44 9.28
C GLU A 85 -3.46 -0.83 7.95
N ALA A 86 -4.21 -0.95 6.85
CA ALA A 86 -3.79 -0.39 5.56
C ALA A 86 -3.59 1.13 5.64
N ALA A 87 -4.46 1.83 6.37
CA ALA A 87 -4.36 3.27 6.55
C ALA A 87 -3.09 3.65 7.32
N SER A 88 -2.72 2.92 8.37
CA SER A 88 -1.45 3.10 9.09
C SER A 88 -0.24 2.97 8.16
N PHE A 89 -0.18 1.89 7.36
CA PHE A 89 0.93 1.68 6.43
C PHE A 89 0.97 2.75 5.33
N ILE A 90 -0.18 3.06 4.72
CA ILE A 90 -0.29 4.07 3.66
C ILE A 90 0.10 5.45 4.18
N LEU A 91 -0.26 5.78 5.42
CA LEU A 91 0.11 7.06 6.05
C LEU A 91 1.62 7.19 6.21
N TRP A 92 2.28 6.14 6.72
CA TRP A 92 3.74 6.09 6.79
C TRP A 92 4.37 6.20 5.40
N LEU A 93 3.89 5.43 4.43
CA LEU A 93 4.39 5.47 3.05
C LEU A 93 4.30 6.88 2.47
N ARG A 94 3.14 7.54 2.64
CA ARG A 94 2.84 8.88 2.14
C ARG A 94 3.72 9.97 2.76
N ASP A 95 3.88 9.93 4.08
CA ASP A 95 4.44 11.04 4.85
C ASP A 95 5.92 10.90 5.19
N ALA A 96 6.43 9.65 5.27
CA ALA A 96 7.80 9.37 5.67
C ALA A 96 8.68 8.86 4.51
N TYR A 97 8.12 8.08 3.57
CA TYR A 97 8.92 7.43 2.53
C TYR A 97 8.87 8.15 1.17
N LEU A 98 7.67 8.51 0.70
CA LEU A 98 7.52 9.01 -0.66
C LEU A 98 7.98 10.46 -0.84
N PRO A 99 8.51 10.80 -2.04
CA PRO A 99 8.96 12.17 -2.34
C PRO A 99 7.81 13.17 -2.43
N ALA A 100 6.59 12.70 -2.73
CA ALA A 100 5.40 13.53 -2.78
C ALA A 100 4.15 12.75 -2.32
N PRO A 101 3.35 13.31 -1.41
CA PRO A 101 2.24 12.60 -0.76
C PRO A 101 1.04 12.39 -1.70
N ASP A 102 1.02 13.06 -2.84
CA ASP A 102 -0.13 13.12 -3.75
C ASP A 102 -0.04 12.09 -4.89
N LEU A 103 1.04 11.29 -4.91
CA LEU A 103 1.38 10.31 -5.94
C LEU A 103 0.83 8.90 -5.67
N ILE A 104 0.18 8.65 -4.53
CA ILE A 104 -0.36 7.32 -4.27
C ILE A 104 -1.70 7.16 -4.99
N ARG A 105 -1.78 6.13 -5.83
CA ARG A 105 -3.02 5.56 -6.33
C ARG A 105 -3.16 4.14 -5.80
N PHE A 106 -4.37 3.62 -5.77
CA PHE A 106 -4.59 2.26 -5.35
C PHE A 106 -5.78 1.59 -6.01
N THR A 107 -5.81 0.28 -5.92
CA THR A 107 -6.97 -0.57 -6.14
C THR A 107 -7.04 -1.63 -5.04
N SER A 108 -8.17 -2.32 -4.91
CA SER A 108 -8.31 -3.46 -4.00
C SER A 108 -8.47 -4.75 -4.79
N GLU A 109 -8.19 -5.88 -4.16
CA GLU A 109 -8.42 -7.22 -4.71
C GLU A 109 -9.83 -7.35 -5.29
N LEU A 110 -10.83 -6.95 -4.52
CA LEU A 110 -12.23 -7.03 -4.94
C LEU A 110 -12.54 -6.18 -6.18
N ALA A 111 -11.87 -5.04 -6.35
CA ALA A 111 -12.03 -4.20 -7.54
C ALA A 111 -11.38 -4.87 -8.75
N TYR A 112 -10.19 -5.43 -8.57
CA TYR A 112 -9.48 -6.18 -9.58
C TYR A 112 -10.27 -7.43 -10.04
N GLU A 113 -10.81 -8.21 -9.10
CA GLU A 113 -11.62 -9.41 -9.39
C GLU A 113 -12.91 -9.11 -10.17
N ARG A 114 -13.40 -7.86 -10.09
CA ARG A 114 -14.61 -7.41 -10.78
C ARG A 114 -14.32 -6.62 -12.05
N ASP A 115 -13.06 -6.57 -12.49
CA ASP A 115 -12.61 -5.75 -13.64
C ASP A 115 -12.99 -4.26 -13.48
N ILE A 116 -13.05 -3.77 -12.23
CA ILE A 116 -13.32 -2.37 -11.90
C ILE A 116 -12.00 -1.62 -11.92
N ASP A 117 -11.70 -1.00 -13.06
CA ASP A 117 -10.55 -0.12 -13.22
C ASP A 117 -10.84 1.24 -12.58
N THR A 118 -10.24 1.49 -11.42
CA THR A 118 -10.35 2.75 -10.69
C THR A 118 -8.97 3.31 -10.42
N ASP A 119 -8.65 4.50 -10.95
CA ASP A 119 -7.48 5.30 -10.55
C ASP A 119 -7.76 5.99 -9.20
N TRP A 120 -8.14 5.21 -8.18
CA TRP A 120 -8.53 5.77 -6.89
C TRP A 120 -7.31 6.39 -6.21
N ARG A 121 -7.51 7.55 -5.57
CA ARG A 121 -6.42 8.38 -5.05
C ARG A 121 -6.44 8.43 -3.53
N ILE A 122 -5.28 8.23 -2.92
CA ILE A 122 -5.09 8.58 -1.51
C ILE A 122 -4.98 10.11 -1.37
N PRO A 123 -5.67 10.73 -0.39
CA PRO A 123 -5.54 12.14 -0.10
C PRO A 123 -4.09 12.54 0.21
N ALA A 124 -3.63 13.64 -0.38
CA ALA A 124 -2.27 14.16 -0.20
C ALA A 124 -1.98 14.70 1.22
N GLY A 125 -2.98 14.69 2.10
CA GLY A 125 -2.89 15.11 3.48
C GLY A 125 -4.11 14.63 4.25
N GLY A 126 -4.09 14.82 5.57
CA GLY A 126 -5.06 14.23 6.48
C GLY A 126 -4.40 13.17 7.36
N ASP A 127 -5.05 12.84 8.45
CA ASP A 127 -4.63 11.84 9.43
C ASP A 127 -5.03 10.42 9.00
N HIS A 128 -4.76 9.45 9.88
CA HIS A 128 -5.15 8.06 9.71
C HIS A 128 -6.64 7.94 9.34
N GLU A 129 -7.54 8.57 10.11
CA GLU A 129 -9.00 8.48 9.90
C GLU A 129 -9.38 8.90 8.48
N ARG A 130 -8.77 9.97 7.95
CA ARG A 130 -9.05 10.42 6.58
C ARG A 130 -8.62 9.40 5.52
N VAL A 131 -7.52 8.68 5.74
CA VAL A 131 -7.04 7.61 4.84
C VAL A 131 -7.96 6.39 4.94
N ALA A 132 -8.31 5.97 6.15
CA ALA A 132 -9.22 4.85 6.41
C ALA A 132 -10.60 5.09 5.77
N ASP A 133 -11.16 6.29 5.91
CA ASP A 133 -12.43 6.66 5.28
C ASP A 133 -12.36 6.55 3.75
N GLU A 134 -11.23 6.91 3.13
CA GLU A 134 -11.06 6.81 1.69
C GLU A 134 -11.01 5.34 1.23
N LEU A 135 -10.32 4.46 1.97
CA LEU A 135 -10.31 3.02 1.70
C LEU A 135 -11.71 2.41 1.84
N LYS A 136 -12.46 2.78 2.89
CA LYS A 136 -13.85 2.34 3.07
C LYS A 136 -14.74 2.81 1.93
N GLN A 137 -14.59 4.06 1.51
CA GLN A 137 -15.38 4.62 0.41
C GLN A 137 -15.10 3.87 -0.91
N HIS A 138 -13.84 3.57 -1.20
CA HIS A 138 -13.46 2.73 -2.34
C HIS A 138 -14.16 1.36 -2.29
N LEU A 139 -14.06 0.65 -1.16
CA LEU A 139 -14.72 -0.65 -0.98
C LEU A 139 -16.25 -0.58 -1.12
N GLN A 140 -16.88 0.47 -0.59
CA GLN A 140 -18.32 0.69 -0.74
C GLN A 140 -18.73 0.85 -2.21
N VAL A 141 -17.96 1.59 -2.99
CA VAL A 141 -18.21 1.75 -4.43
C VAL A 141 -18.02 0.44 -5.18
N VAL A 142 -16.96 -0.31 -4.85
CA VAL A 142 -16.65 -1.60 -5.48
C VAL A 142 -17.70 -2.67 -5.13
N VAL A 143 -18.25 -2.66 -3.92
CA VAL A 143 -19.32 -3.59 -3.48
C VAL A 143 -20.68 -3.18 -4.03
N GLY A 144 -20.94 -1.88 -4.12
CA GLY A 144 -22.23 -1.34 -4.58
C GLY A 144 -22.39 -1.22 -6.09
N GLY A 145 -21.29 -1.29 -6.85
CA GLY A 145 -21.27 -1.31 -8.32
C GLY A 145 -21.50 -2.71 -8.89
#